data_AF-A0A6A3IQZ4-F1
#
_entry.id   AF-A0A6A3IQZ4-F1
#
_cell.length_a   1.000
_cell.length_b   1.000
_cell.length_c   1.000
_cell.angle_alpha   90.00
_cell.angle_beta   90.00
_cell.angle_gamma   90.00
#
_symmetry.space_group_name_H-M   'P 1'
#
loop_
_entity.id
_entity.type
_entity.pdbx_description
1 polymer ?
#
loop_
_entity_poly.entity_id
_entity_poly.type
_entity_poly.pdbx_seq_one_letter_code
_entity_poly.pdbx_strand_id
1 'polypeptide(L)'
;MLRVQSLPRVARPGKPNRRCIFLALCVLVAFACWVHWFIAPTSGLLQVQQEPTLPVTSVLHPLTPDQPALNSDIAFSTKSFGELFNQYEESFPQHGKSEPGKHYRVENTYLLSRPDNRDDGTVLIICVFNDAKSWGMNRNVTDFLELVKSFDYPKEKISIALLTSSVSEFEKAKHLFGFYIQHYQQLSVIFRNDFALSGLTRSNRHDHTLQGGRRRMLARYRNYALLSTMESWHQHVVWMDADVTVVPSGLVQKMVQSGRDIVEPICLRKVKSKWYNYDTNAWVGQRKVRSADQDDSDFVPGPLNAKHMHNMPD
;
A
#
# COMPACT_ATOMS: atom_id res chain seq x y z
N MET A 1 26.70 -70.05 19.46
CA MET A 1 26.16 -68.73 19.85
C MET A 1 26.15 -67.87 18.59
N LEU A 2 24.94 -67.50 18.16
CA LEU A 2 24.55 -66.57 17.10
C LEU A 2 25.01 -66.79 15.64
N ARG A 3 23.99 -66.68 14.78
CA ARG A 3 23.84 -67.20 13.41
C ARG A 3 23.89 -66.01 12.44
N VAL A 4 24.52 -66.25 11.30
CA VAL A 4 24.63 -65.37 10.12
C VAL A 4 23.24 -64.94 9.61
N GLN A 5 23.08 -63.65 9.28
CA GLN A 5 21.95 -63.13 8.49
C GLN A 5 22.48 -62.55 7.17
N SER A 6 21.96 -63.07 6.06
CA SER A 6 22.05 -62.54 4.70
C SER A 6 20.64 -62.27 4.17
N LEU A 7 20.47 -61.15 3.45
CA LEU A 7 19.23 -60.66 2.83
C LEU A 7 18.50 -61.67 1.92
N PRO A 8 17.20 -61.43 1.64
CA PRO A 8 16.80 -61.37 0.24
C PRO A 8 15.80 -60.26 -0.19
N ARG A 9 15.92 -60.03 -1.50
CA ARG A 9 15.24 -59.21 -2.51
C ARG A 9 13.74 -58.86 -2.40
N VAL A 10 13.48 -57.68 -2.97
CA VAL A 10 12.20 -57.03 -3.36
C VAL A 10 11.38 -57.86 -4.36
N ALA A 11 10.07 -57.96 -4.13
CA ALA A 11 9.08 -58.54 -5.05
C ALA A 11 8.22 -57.47 -5.74
N ARG A 12 7.94 -57.66 -7.04
CA ARG A 12 7.03 -56.81 -7.87
C ARG A 12 5.56 -57.24 -7.66
N PRO A 13 4.58 -56.31 -7.67
CA PRO A 13 3.17 -56.69 -7.59
C PRO A 13 2.63 -57.20 -8.94
N GLY A 14 1.90 -58.32 -8.90
CA GLY A 14 1.26 -58.98 -10.03
C GLY A 14 -0.11 -58.40 -10.43
N LYS A 15 -0.53 -58.71 -11.67
CA LYS A 15 -1.77 -58.24 -12.31
C LYS A 15 -3.06 -58.72 -11.60
N PRO A 16 -4.14 -57.93 -11.57
CA PRO A 16 -5.39 -58.29 -10.90
C PRO A 16 -6.23 -59.33 -11.67
N ASN A 17 -6.95 -60.13 -10.88
CA ASN A 17 -7.62 -61.37 -11.27
C ASN A 17 -9.03 -61.11 -11.87
N ARG A 18 -9.40 -61.82 -12.94
CA ARG A 18 -10.62 -61.59 -13.78
C ARG A 18 -11.97 -61.83 -13.08
N ARG A 19 -12.01 -62.21 -11.80
CA ARG A 19 -13.24 -62.42 -11.04
C ARG A 19 -13.73 -61.19 -10.25
N CYS A 20 -12.90 -60.16 -10.08
CA CYS A 20 -13.32 -58.90 -9.42
C CYS A 20 -14.02 -57.90 -10.36
N ILE A 21 -13.96 -58.10 -11.68
CA ILE A 21 -14.53 -57.17 -12.67
C ILE A 21 -16.04 -57.41 -12.86
N PHE A 22 -16.54 -58.62 -12.61
CA PHE A 22 -17.95 -58.96 -12.84
C PHE A 22 -18.90 -58.51 -11.72
N LEU A 23 -18.44 -58.35 -10.47
CA LEU A 23 -19.31 -57.85 -9.38
C LEU A 23 -19.54 -56.32 -9.44
N ALA A 24 -18.60 -55.55 -10.01
CA ALA A 24 -18.73 -54.10 -10.11
C ALA A 24 -19.75 -53.65 -11.18
N LEU A 25 -19.97 -54.49 -12.21
CA LEU A 25 -20.89 -54.17 -13.31
C LEU A 25 -22.38 -54.41 -12.97
N CYS A 26 -22.69 -55.29 -12.02
CA CYS A 26 -24.09 -55.54 -11.64
C CYS A 26 -24.67 -54.47 -10.68
N VAL A 27 -23.83 -53.74 -9.95
CA VAL A 27 -24.29 -52.65 -9.06
C VAL A 27 -24.60 -51.36 -9.84
N LEU A 28 -23.94 -51.14 -10.99
CA LEU A 28 -24.15 -49.97 -11.84
C LEU A 28 -25.47 -50.00 -12.65
N VAL A 29 -25.99 -51.20 -12.98
CA VAL A 29 -27.22 -51.32 -13.77
C VAL A 29 -28.48 -51.20 -12.90
N ALA A 30 -28.42 -51.56 -11.61
CA ALA A 30 -29.56 -51.44 -10.71
C ALA A 30 -29.80 -50.00 -10.21
N PHE A 31 -28.80 -49.12 -10.25
CA PHE A 31 -28.96 -47.70 -9.90
C PHE A 31 -29.47 -46.84 -11.07
N ALA A 32 -29.33 -47.33 -12.31
CA ALA A 32 -29.74 -46.62 -13.53
C ALA A 32 -31.26 -46.70 -13.81
N CYS A 33 -32.00 -47.61 -13.17
CA CYS A 33 -33.43 -47.82 -13.43
C CYS A 33 -34.37 -47.26 -12.34
N TRP A 34 -33.85 -46.56 -11.32
CA TRP A 34 -34.67 -46.06 -10.20
C TRP A 34 -34.82 -44.53 -10.13
N VAL A 35 -34.23 -43.77 -11.06
CA VAL A 35 -34.35 -42.29 -11.11
C VAL A 35 -35.00 -41.83 -12.42
N HIS A 36 -36.08 -42.50 -12.83
CA HIS A 36 -36.83 -42.16 -14.06
C HIS A 36 -38.30 -41.82 -13.82
N TRP A 37 -38.67 -41.31 -12.64
CA TRP A 37 -40.04 -40.84 -12.40
C TRP A 37 -40.21 -39.56 -11.59
N PHE A 38 -39.35 -38.56 -11.82
CA PHE A 38 -39.67 -37.16 -11.53
C PHE A 38 -39.04 -36.24 -12.58
N ILE A 39 -39.61 -36.25 -13.79
CA ILE A 39 -39.35 -35.22 -14.81
C ILE A 39 -40.51 -34.23 -14.71
N ALA A 40 -40.27 -33.08 -14.07
CA ALA A 40 -41.10 -31.90 -14.24
C ALA A 40 -40.63 -31.14 -15.50
N PRO A 41 -41.50 -30.41 -16.22
CA PRO A 41 -41.16 -29.80 -17.51
C PRO A 41 -40.17 -28.65 -17.32
N THR A 42 -38.97 -28.78 -17.90
CA THR A 42 -38.00 -27.68 -18.07
C THR A 42 -38.40 -26.83 -19.26
N SER A 43 -39.20 -25.79 -19.01
CA SER A 43 -39.31 -24.63 -19.90
C SER A 43 -39.74 -23.39 -19.11
N GLY A 44 -39.01 -23.15 -18.02
CA GLY A 44 -38.94 -21.85 -17.36
C GLY A 44 -37.56 -21.27 -17.60
N LEU A 45 -37.50 -20.17 -18.36
CA LEU A 45 -36.40 -19.22 -18.48
C LEU A 45 -35.26 -19.42 -17.48
N LEU A 46 -34.21 -20.13 -17.93
CA LEU A 46 -32.86 -19.97 -17.39
C LEU A 46 -32.39 -18.57 -17.82
N GLN A 47 -32.88 -17.55 -17.13
CA GLN A 47 -32.17 -16.30 -17.04
C GLN A 47 -31.02 -16.58 -16.07
N VAL A 48 -29.93 -17.17 -16.58
CA VAL A 48 -28.62 -16.95 -15.96
C VAL A 48 -28.47 -15.45 -16.02
N GLN A 49 -28.66 -14.80 -14.88
CA GLN A 49 -28.40 -13.39 -14.72
C GLN A 49 -26.91 -13.24 -15.03
N GLN A 50 -26.67 -12.74 -16.24
CA GLN A 50 -25.37 -12.46 -16.80
C GLN A 50 -24.65 -11.58 -15.78
N GLU A 51 -23.58 -12.06 -15.16
CA GLU A 51 -22.63 -11.16 -14.51
C GLU A 51 -21.73 -10.60 -15.61
N PRO A 52 -21.88 -9.34 -16.04
CA PRO A 52 -20.72 -8.64 -16.53
C PRO A 52 -19.89 -8.31 -15.29
N THR A 53 -18.97 -9.19 -14.89
CA THR A 53 -17.83 -8.78 -14.07
C THR A 53 -16.92 -7.94 -14.98
N LEU A 54 -17.33 -6.69 -15.20
CA LEU A 54 -16.42 -5.68 -15.72
C LEU A 54 -15.21 -5.66 -14.77
N PRO A 55 -13.97 -5.85 -15.26
CA PRO A 55 -12.82 -5.76 -14.40
C PRO A 55 -12.82 -4.35 -13.82
N VAL A 56 -12.93 -4.28 -12.49
CA VAL A 56 -12.84 -3.04 -11.76
C VAL A 56 -11.42 -2.52 -11.98
N THR A 57 -11.28 -1.50 -12.83
CA THR A 57 -10.01 -1.02 -13.35
C THR A 57 -9.72 0.35 -12.76
N SER A 58 -8.69 0.44 -11.94
CA SER A 58 -8.17 1.76 -11.56
C SER A 58 -7.43 2.39 -12.73
N VAL A 59 -7.85 3.56 -13.20
CA VAL A 59 -7.20 4.36 -14.25
C VAL A 59 -5.71 4.66 -13.97
N LEU A 60 -5.27 4.52 -12.72
CA LEU A 60 -3.90 4.82 -12.26
C LEU A 60 -2.92 3.63 -12.33
N HIS A 61 -3.40 2.43 -12.68
CA HIS A 61 -2.53 1.25 -12.82
C HIS A 61 -1.95 1.18 -14.25
N PRO A 62 -0.67 0.83 -14.45
CA PRO A 62 -0.01 0.91 -15.77
C PRO A 62 -0.47 -0.13 -16.78
N LEU A 63 -1.14 -1.20 -16.32
CA LEU A 63 -1.76 -2.21 -17.18
C LEU A 63 -3.25 -1.96 -17.33
N THR A 64 -3.75 -0.78 -16.95
CA THR A 64 -5.15 -0.45 -17.13
C THR A 64 -5.43 -0.23 -18.61
N PRO A 65 -6.34 -1.00 -19.23
CA PRO A 65 -6.81 -0.73 -20.59
C PRO A 65 -7.48 0.65 -20.64
N ASP A 66 -7.51 1.28 -21.82
CA ASP A 66 -8.25 2.53 -22.03
C ASP A 66 -9.68 2.44 -21.44
N GLN A 67 -9.99 3.35 -20.53
CA GLN A 67 -11.23 3.37 -19.78
C GLN A 67 -12.19 4.40 -20.38
N PRO A 68 -13.52 4.17 -20.33
CA PRO A 68 -14.48 5.27 -20.39
C PRO A 68 -14.27 6.24 -19.21
N ALA A 69 -14.83 7.44 -19.30
CA ALA A 69 -14.71 8.47 -18.26
C ALA A 69 -15.11 7.95 -16.86
N LEU A 70 -14.46 8.47 -15.82
CA LEU A 70 -14.73 8.15 -14.41
C LEU A 70 -16.25 8.16 -14.12
N ASN A 71 -16.74 7.04 -13.59
CA ASN A 71 -18.15 6.83 -13.31
C ASN A 71 -18.64 7.85 -12.27
N SER A 72 -19.75 8.55 -12.55
CA SER A 72 -20.30 9.61 -11.70
C SER A 72 -20.92 9.11 -10.38
N ASP A 73 -21.06 7.79 -10.23
CA ASP A 73 -21.80 7.15 -9.13
C ASP A 73 -20.93 6.82 -7.90
N ILE A 74 -19.81 7.52 -7.68
CA ILE A 74 -18.98 7.32 -6.48
C ILE A 74 -19.78 7.78 -5.26
N ALA A 75 -20.18 6.83 -4.42
CA ALA A 75 -20.89 7.11 -3.18
C ALA A 75 -19.92 7.71 -2.14
N PHE A 76 -20.04 9.00 -1.89
CA PHE A 76 -19.42 9.68 -0.74
C PHE A 76 -20.40 9.63 0.43
N SER A 77 -20.00 9.02 1.54
CA SER A 77 -20.76 9.14 2.79
C SER A 77 -20.10 10.19 3.67
N THR A 78 -20.88 11.20 4.05
CA THR A 78 -20.46 12.20 5.02
C THR A 78 -21.16 11.90 6.35
N LYS A 79 -20.39 11.77 7.43
CA LYS A 79 -20.91 11.59 8.80
C LYS A 79 -20.30 12.66 9.69
N SER A 80 -21.08 13.68 10.04
CA SER A 80 -20.63 14.70 11.00
C SER A 80 -21.05 14.31 12.41
N PHE A 81 -20.10 14.34 13.36
CA PHE A 81 -20.35 14.08 14.78
C PHE A 81 -20.14 15.40 15.53
N GLY A 82 -21.23 16.06 15.91
CA GLY A 82 -21.21 17.39 16.53
C GLY A 82 -20.80 18.50 15.54
N GLU A 83 -20.91 19.75 15.96
CA GLU A 83 -20.58 20.92 15.11
C GLU A 83 -19.07 21.06 14.81
N LEU A 84 -18.21 20.35 15.55
CA LEU A 84 -16.75 20.55 15.57
C LEU A 84 -15.96 19.74 14.53
N PHE A 85 -16.50 18.63 14.03
CA PHE A 85 -15.77 17.73 13.13
C PHE A 85 -16.62 17.20 11.97
N ASN A 86 -16.09 17.33 10.75
CA ASN A 86 -16.66 16.71 9.54
C ASN A 86 -15.89 15.42 9.22
N GLN A 87 -16.60 14.31 8.99
CA GLN A 87 -15.97 13.07 8.53
C GLN A 87 -16.49 12.66 7.16
N TYR A 88 -15.56 12.21 6.33
CA TYR A 88 -15.78 11.77 4.96
C TYR A 88 -15.26 10.34 4.84
N GLU A 89 -16.07 9.48 4.23
CA GLU A 89 -15.69 8.12 3.91
C GLU A 89 -16.13 7.78 2.47
N GLU A 90 -15.15 7.41 1.66
CA GLU A 90 -15.31 7.01 0.26
C GLU A 90 -14.74 5.61 0.03
N SER A 91 -15.28 4.92 -0.96
CA SER A 91 -14.75 3.66 -1.48
C SER A 91 -14.59 3.76 -2.99
N PHE A 92 -13.51 3.18 -3.52
CA PHE A 92 -13.17 3.30 -4.94
C PHE A 92 -12.70 1.98 -5.55
N PRO A 93 -12.89 1.81 -6.87
CA PRO A 93 -12.44 0.65 -7.61
C PRO A 93 -10.92 0.47 -7.59
N GLN A 94 -10.45 -0.77 -7.47
CA GLN A 94 -9.04 -1.15 -7.49
C GLN A 94 -8.76 -2.17 -8.60
N HIS A 95 -7.67 -1.96 -9.35
CA HIS A 95 -7.34 -2.85 -10.47
C HIS A 95 -7.05 -4.28 -9.99
N GLY A 96 -7.84 -5.25 -10.47
CA GLY A 96 -7.61 -6.67 -10.19
C GLY A 96 -7.81 -7.06 -8.72
N LYS A 97 -8.56 -6.26 -7.94
CA LYS A 97 -8.90 -6.53 -6.54
C LYS A 97 -10.41 -6.65 -6.40
N SER A 98 -10.86 -7.60 -5.58
CA SER A 98 -12.28 -7.72 -5.22
C SER A 98 -12.65 -6.77 -4.09
N GLU A 99 -11.70 -6.49 -3.19
CA GLU A 99 -11.88 -5.48 -2.14
C GLU A 99 -11.73 -4.05 -2.70
N PRO A 100 -12.65 -3.13 -2.37
CA PRO A 100 -12.53 -1.74 -2.78
C PRO A 100 -11.39 -1.06 -2.02
N GLY A 101 -10.78 -0.08 -2.67
CA GLY A 101 -9.94 0.89 -1.97
C GLY A 101 -10.83 1.78 -1.10
N LYS A 102 -10.26 2.33 -0.04
CA LYS A 102 -11.00 3.18 0.91
C LYS A 102 -10.24 4.46 1.17
N HIS A 103 -10.94 5.53 1.45
CA HIS A 103 -10.34 6.75 1.98
C HIS A 103 -11.25 7.34 3.04
N TYR A 104 -10.66 7.60 4.20
CA TYR A 104 -11.29 8.24 5.33
C TYR A 104 -10.58 9.56 5.59
N ARG A 105 -11.35 10.62 5.76
CA ARG A 105 -10.87 11.95 6.12
C ARG A 105 -11.71 12.49 7.27
N VAL A 106 -11.06 13.11 8.24
CA VAL A 106 -11.73 13.90 9.28
C VAL A 106 -11.11 15.29 9.35
N GLU A 107 -11.95 16.30 9.45
CA GLU A 107 -11.60 17.71 9.45
C GLU A 107 -12.09 18.39 10.73
N ASN A 108 -11.26 19.28 11.27
CA ASN A 108 -11.59 20.13 12.41
C ASN A 108 -12.14 21.47 11.91
N THR A 109 -13.47 21.60 11.89
CA THR A 109 -14.16 22.75 11.31
C THR A 109 -13.82 24.04 12.03
N TYR A 110 -13.65 23.97 13.36
CA TYR A 110 -13.24 25.10 14.17
C TYR A 110 -11.86 25.60 13.73
N LEU A 111 -10.84 24.73 13.67
CA LEU A 111 -9.50 25.13 13.25
C LEU A 111 -9.44 25.62 11.81
N LEU A 112 -10.19 25.00 10.89
CA LEU A 112 -10.27 25.39 9.48
C LEU A 112 -10.99 26.73 9.26
N SER A 113 -11.87 27.13 10.18
CA SER A 113 -12.58 28.41 10.12
C SER A 113 -11.74 29.61 10.57
N ARG A 114 -10.59 29.36 11.24
CA ARG A 114 -9.68 30.42 11.69
C ARG A 114 -8.80 30.86 10.52
N PRO A 115 -8.84 32.14 10.09
CA PRO A 115 -8.06 32.62 8.94
C PRO A 115 -6.56 32.31 9.04
N ASP A 116 -5.94 32.64 10.17
CA ASP A 116 -4.50 32.44 10.43
C ASP A 116 -4.02 30.98 10.28
N ASN A 117 -4.93 30.00 10.37
CA ASN A 117 -4.58 28.60 10.24
C ASN A 117 -4.50 28.11 8.79
N ARG A 118 -4.97 28.90 7.81
CA ARG A 118 -4.94 28.53 6.38
C ARG A 118 -4.13 29.48 5.52
N ASP A 119 -3.78 30.65 6.05
CA ASP A 119 -3.16 31.72 5.28
C ASP A 119 -1.66 31.52 5.04
N ASP A 120 -0.93 30.93 5.99
CA ASP A 120 0.51 30.71 5.87
C ASP A 120 1.04 29.50 6.66
N GLY A 121 2.17 28.96 6.20
CA GLY A 121 2.90 27.92 6.92
C GLY A 121 2.08 26.65 7.20
N THR A 122 1.09 26.32 6.38
CA THR A 122 0.35 25.06 6.52
C THR A 122 1.16 23.90 5.98
N VAL A 123 1.18 22.79 6.71
CA VAL A 123 2.02 21.62 6.42
C VAL A 123 1.16 20.38 6.28
N LEU A 124 1.23 19.72 5.13
CA LEU A 124 0.72 18.37 4.92
C LEU A 124 1.85 17.35 5.11
N ILE A 125 1.78 16.54 6.16
CA ILE A 125 2.70 15.42 6.38
C ILE A 125 2.13 14.18 5.71
N ILE A 126 2.86 13.58 4.77
CA ILE A 126 2.44 12.38 4.05
C ILE A 126 3.34 11.20 4.39
N CYS A 127 2.74 10.08 4.79
CA CYS A 127 3.43 8.80 4.99
C CYS A 127 2.76 7.66 4.20
N VAL A 128 3.53 7.05 3.30
CA VAL A 128 3.12 5.88 2.50
C VAL A 128 3.82 4.65 3.04
N PHE A 129 3.06 3.61 3.40
CA PHE A 129 3.61 2.40 4.01
C PHE A 129 2.83 1.14 3.59
N ASN A 130 3.41 -0.05 3.78
CA ASN A 130 2.77 -1.29 3.34
C ASN A 130 1.81 -1.83 4.40
N ASP A 131 2.38 -2.23 5.54
CA ASP A 131 1.71 -2.88 6.67
C ASP A 131 2.45 -2.58 7.98
N ALA A 132 2.03 -3.21 9.07
CA ALA A 132 2.61 -3.05 10.41
C ALA A 132 4.14 -3.22 10.48
N LYS A 133 4.76 -4.02 9.60
CA LYS A 133 6.23 -4.21 9.57
C LYS A 133 6.99 -2.98 9.06
N SER A 134 6.28 -2.02 8.46
CA SER A 134 6.85 -0.79 7.90
C SER A 134 7.32 0.18 8.99
N TRP A 135 6.67 0.18 10.15
CA TRP A 135 6.98 1.06 11.27
C TRP A 135 8.34 0.77 11.94
N GLY A 136 8.88 -0.43 11.71
CA GLY A 136 10.07 -0.93 12.39
C GLY A 136 9.73 -1.82 13.59
N MET A 137 10.76 -2.32 14.27
CA MET A 137 10.57 -3.20 15.42
C MET A 137 9.94 -2.44 16.58
N ASN A 138 8.95 -3.06 17.23
CA ASN A 138 8.26 -2.52 18.42
C ASN A 138 7.62 -1.14 18.19
N ARG A 139 7.22 -0.85 16.96
CA ARG A 139 6.53 0.40 16.61
C ARG A 139 5.24 0.13 15.86
N ASN A 140 4.33 1.08 15.96
CA ASN A 140 3.05 1.10 15.27
C ASN A 140 2.68 2.55 14.91
N VAL A 141 1.50 2.74 14.32
CA VAL A 141 0.99 4.05 13.90
C VAL A 141 0.90 5.07 15.04
N THR A 142 0.66 4.64 16.29
CA THR A 142 0.66 5.56 17.45
C THR A 142 2.03 6.19 17.66
N ASP A 143 3.11 5.41 17.51
CA ASP A 143 4.47 5.94 17.65
C ASP A 143 4.81 6.97 16.55
N PHE A 144 4.21 6.82 15.36
CA PHE A 144 4.33 7.81 14.29
C PHE A 144 3.57 9.10 14.63
N LEU A 145 2.33 8.99 15.11
CA LEU A 145 1.53 10.16 15.49
C LEU A 145 2.13 10.92 16.68
N GLU A 146 2.67 10.21 17.67
CA GLU A 146 3.40 10.83 18.79
C GLU A 146 4.71 11.49 18.33
N LEU A 147 5.41 10.92 17.34
CA LEU A 147 6.57 11.57 16.73
C LEU A 147 6.18 12.89 16.05
N VAL A 148 5.10 12.91 15.24
CA VAL A 148 4.60 14.15 14.62
C VAL A 148 4.15 15.17 15.67
N LYS A 149 3.49 14.71 16.73
CA LYS A 149 3.09 15.55 17.86
C LYS A 149 4.29 16.17 18.59
N SER A 150 5.45 15.52 18.58
CA SER A 150 6.68 16.05 19.19
C SER A 150 7.34 17.22 18.44
N PHE A 151 6.89 17.53 17.21
CA PHE A 151 7.49 18.62 16.44
C PHE A 151 7.21 19.97 17.11
N ASP A 152 8.19 20.88 17.06
CA ASP A 152 8.02 22.26 17.49
C ASP A 152 7.43 23.06 16.32
N TYR A 153 6.15 22.78 16.05
CA TYR A 153 5.38 23.35 14.95
C TYR A 153 3.90 23.42 15.36
N PRO A 154 3.17 24.52 15.07
CA PRO A 154 1.75 24.66 15.40
C PRO A 154 0.92 23.50 14.85
N LYS A 155 0.26 22.75 15.74
CA LYS A 155 -0.51 21.54 15.35
C LYS A 155 -1.73 21.90 14.54
N GLU A 156 -2.31 23.04 14.85
CA GLU A 156 -3.41 23.67 14.16
C GLU A 156 -3.10 24.12 12.73
N LYS A 157 -1.84 24.00 12.29
CA LYS A 157 -1.38 24.21 10.91
C LYS A 157 -0.93 22.92 10.22
N ILE A 158 -1.08 21.77 10.88
CA ILE A 158 -0.66 20.47 10.37
C ILE A 158 -1.89 19.66 9.94
N SER A 159 -1.76 19.09 8.75
CA SER A 159 -2.57 17.97 8.28
C SER A 159 -1.70 16.73 8.14
N ILE A 160 -2.30 15.55 8.34
CA ILE A 160 -1.59 14.27 8.22
C ILE A 160 -2.33 13.37 7.22
N ALA A 161 -1.62 12.86 6.23
CA ALA A 161 -2.12 11.89 5.26
C ALA A 161 -1.33 10.59 5.33
N LEU A 162 -2.04 9.48 5.51
CA LEU A 162 -1.50 8.14 5.54
C LEU A 162 -2.03 7.34 4.34
N LEU A 163 -1.16 6.60 3.66
CA LEU A 163 -1.58 5.59 2.68
C LEU A 163 -1.00 4.24 3.04
N THR A 164 -1.86 3.22 3.10
CA THR A 164 -1.46 1.86 3.43
C THR A 164 -2.03 0.81 2.47
N SER A 165 -1.25 -0.27 2.26
CA SER A 165 -1.70 -1.48 1.57
C SER A 165 -2.34 -2.50 2.51
N SER A 166 -2.53 -2.16 3.79
CA SER A 166 -3.10 -3.05 4.81
C SER A 166 -4.41 -2.49 5.35
N VAL A 167 -5.52 -3.21 5.13
CA VAL A 167 -6.83 -2.85 5.70
C VAL A 167 -6.77 -2.76 7.22
N SER A 168 -6.00 -3.63 7.89
CA SER A 168 -5.86 -3.59 9.35
C SER A 168 -5.20 -2.30 9.82
N GLU A 169 -4.16 -1.83 9.14
CA GLU A 169 -3.51 -0.56 9.50
C GLU A 169 -4.39 0.65 9.16
N PHE A 170 -5.19 0.57 8.09
CA PHE A 170 -6.18 1.58 7.76
C PHE A 170 -7.19 1.76 8.90
N GLU A 171 -7.79 0.67 9.38
CA GLU A 171 -8.79 0.73 10.46
C GLU A 171 -8.17 1.23 11.78
N LYS A 172 -6.92 0.85 12.08
CA LYS A 172 -6.20 1.36 13.26
C LYS A 172 -5.96 2.88 13.18
N ALA A 173 -5.47 3.37 12.04
CA ALA A 173 -5.23 4.79 11.85
C ALA A 173 -6.54 5.59 11.91
N LYS A 174 -7.60 5.11 11.22
CA LYS A 174 -8.94 5.69 11.27
C LYS A 174 -9.45 5.80 12.71
N HIS A 175 -9.31 4.75 13.50
CA HIS A 175 -9.71 4.77 14.92
C HIS A 175 -8.91 5.80 15.72
N LEU A 176 -7.58 5.86 15.52
CA LEU A 176 -6.72 6.80 16.22
C LEU A 176 -7.05 8.26 15.89
N PHE A 177 -7.39 8.58 14.64
CA PHE A 177 -7.70 9.96 14.24
C PHE A 177 -8.81 10.60 15.06
N GLY A 178 -9.78 9.83 15.56
CA GLY A 178 -10.81 10.33 16.47
C GLY A 178 -10.25 10.96 17.76
N PHE A 179 -9.07 10.55 18.22
CA PHE A 179 -8.41 11.09 19.41
C PHE A 179 -7.45 12.25 19.12
N TYR A 180 -6.94 12.34 17.89
CA TYR A 180 -5.90 13.32 17.52
C TYR A 180 -6.46 14.54 16.79
N ILE A 181 -7.62 14.43 16.12
CA ILE A 181 -8.17 15.51 15.28
C ILE A 181 -8.38 16.84 16.01
N GLN A 182 -8.61 16.82 17.32
CA GLN A 182 -8.70 18.04 18.13
C GLN A 182 -7.47 18.95 18.02
N HIS A 183 -6.30 18.42 17.62
CA HIS A 183 -5.07 19.18 17.47
C HIS A 183 -4.74 19.57 16.02
N TYR A 184 -5.34 18.92 15.03
CA TYR A 184 -4.94 19.01 13.62
C TYR A 184 -6.08 19.52 12.74
N GLN A 185 -5.75 20.09 11.58
CA GLN A 185 -6.77 20.61 10.66
C GLN A 185 -7.51 19.48 9.94
N GLN A 186 -6.73 18.52 9.43
CA GLN A 186 -7.23 17.41 8.63
C GLN A 186 -6.38 16.16 8.86
N LEU A 187 -7.03 15.03 9.07
CA LEU A 187 -6.39 13.72 9.13
C LEU A 187 -7.02 12.80 8.08
N SER A 188 -6.21 12.26 7.18
CA SER A 188 -6.63 11.40 6.08
C SER A 188 -5.89 10.06 6.11
N VAL A 189 -6.61 8.96 5.90
CA VAL A 189 -6.02 7.62 5.70
C VAL A 189 -6.65 6.94 4.50
N ILE A 190 -5.81 6.35 3.66
CA ILE A 190 -6.18 5.69 2.42
C ILE A 190 -5.74 4.23 2.47
N PHE A 191 -6.65 3.30 2.16
CA PHE A 191 -6.34 1.91 1.87
C PHE A 191 -6.28 1.71 0.35
N ARG A 192 -5.12 1.25 -0.14
CA ARG A 192 -4.92 0.90 -1.54
C ARG A 192 -3.80 -0.12 -1.71
N ASN A 193 -4.04 -1.23 -2.41
CA ASN A 193 -3.09 -2.34 -2.56
C ASN A 193 -2.92 -2.84 -4.02
N ASP A 194 -3.45 -2.13 -5.01
CA ASP A 194 -3.49 -2.58 -6.40
C ASP A 194 -2.27 -2.21 -7.25
N PHE A 195 -1.35 -1.36 -6.76
CA PHE A 195 -0.06 -1.12 -7.44
C PHE A 195 1.04 -2.10 -7.03
N ALA A 196 0.77 -2.98 -6.06
CA ALA A 196 1.75 -3.92 -5.53
C ALA A 196 2.23 -4.91 -6.60
N LEU A 197 3.55 -5.09 -6.70
CA LEU A 197 4.16 -6.05 -7.61
C LEU A 197 4.18 -7.45 -6.99
N SER A 198 3.77 -8.46 -7.77
CA SER A 198 3.88 -9.87 -7.38
C SER A 198 5.34 -10.26 -7.09
N GLY A 199 5.57 -11.02 -6.02
CA GLY A 199 6.89 -11.56 -5.67
C GLY A 199 7.85 -10.58 -4.97
N LEU A 200 7.48 -9.32 -4.76
CA LEU A 200 8.31 -8.38 -3.99
C LEU A 200 8.23 -8.69 -2.48
N THR A 201 9.39 -8.87 -1.85
CA THR A 201 9.52 -9.15 -0.42
C THR A 201 10.54 -8.21 0.22
N ARG A 202 10.58 -8.16 1.57
CA ARG A 202 11.56 -7.33 2.29
C ARG A 202 13.01 -7.75 2.01
N SER A 203 13.26 -9.04 1.76
CA SER A 203 14.61 -9.58 1.52
C SER A 203 15.11 -9.31 0.10
N ASN A 204 14.23 -9.31 -0.91
CA ASN A 204 14.62 -9.12 -2.31
C ASN A 204 14.45 -7.67 -2.82
N ARG A 205 13.92 -6.74 -2.02
CA ARG A 205 13.65 -5.35 -2.46
C ARG A 205 14.88 -4.52 -2.85
N HIS A 206 16.07 -5.00 -2.51
CA HIS A 206 17.36 -4.39 -2.85
C HIS A 206 17.99 -5.04 -4.09
N ASP A 207 17.39 -6.10 -4.64
CA ASP A 207 17.79 -6.67 -5.92
C ASP A 207 17.65 -5.61 -7.02
N HIS A 208 18.70 -5.45 -7.81
CA HIS A 208 18.78 -4.47 -8.89
C HIS A 208 17.63 -4.64 -9.90
N THR A 209 17.26 -5.89 -10.20
CA THR A 209 16.22 -6.23 -11.17
C THR A 209 14.81 -5.82 -10.70
N LEU A 210 14.56 -5.85 -9.39
CA LEU A 210 13.26 -5.50 -8.79
C LEU A 210 13.19 -4.02 -8.37
N GLN A 211 14.33 -3.34 -8.29
CA GLN A 211 14.41 -1.98 -7.76
C GLN A 211 13.66 -0.97 -8.64
N GLY A 212 13.79 -1.06 -9.96
CA GLY A 212 13.12 -0.16 -10.91
C GLY A 212 11.59 -0.27 -10.81
N GLY A 213 11.06 -1.49 -10.90
CA GLY A 213 9.63 -1.76 -10.71
C GLY A 213 9.13 -1.27 -9.35
N ARG A 214 9.85 -1.57 -8.26
CA ARG A 214 9.48 -1.13 -6.91
C ARG A 214 9.42 0.39 -6.79
N ARG A 215 10.40 1.12 -7.34
CA ARG A 215 10.42 2.60 -7.30
C ARG A 215 9.25 3.20 -8.08
N ARG A 216 8.90 2.63 -9.24
CA ARG A 216 7.71 3.04 -10.01
C ARG A 216 6.42 2.81 -9.24
N MET A 217 6.28 1.64 -8.60
CA MET A 217 5.14 1.33 -7.73
C MET A 217 5.01 2.35 -6.58
N LEU A 218 6.10 2.63 -5.85
CA LEU A 218 6.09 3.61 -4.76
C LEU A 218 5.77 5.02 -5.25
N ALA A 219 6.26 5.42 -6.43
CA ALA A 219 5.93 6.71 -7.02
C ALA A 219 4.42 6.85 -7.29
N ARG A 220 3.75 5.80 -7.76
CA ARG A 220 2.29 5.83 -7.96
C ARG A 220 1.53 5.99 -6.66
N TYR A 221 1.93 5.25 -5.61
CA TYR A 221 1.31 5.42 -4.29
C TYR A 221 1.51 6.82 -3.72
N ARG A 222 2.71 7.40 -3.85
CA ARG A 222 2.98 8.77 -3.40
C ARG A 222 2.18 9.79 -4.19
N ASN A 223 2.15 9.70 -5.52
CA ASN A 223 1.35 10.59 -6.36
C ASN A 223 -0.15 10.50 -5.99
N TYR A 224 -0.68 9.30 -5.77
CA TYR A 224 -2.06 9.13 -5.36
C TYR A 224 -2.33 9.75 -3.98
N ALA A 225 -1.49 9.46 -2.98
CA ALA A 225 -1.63 10.02 -1.65
C ALA A 225 -1.63 11.56 -1.67
N LEU A 226 -0.71 12.18 -2.42
CA LEU A 226 -0.63 13.63 -2.57
C LEU A 226 -1.89 14.19 -3.24
N LEU A 227 -2.25 13.69 -4.42
CA LEU A 227 -3.36 14.21 -5.21
C LEU A 227 -4.73 14.01 -4.53
N SER A 228 -4.87 12.99 -3.69
CA SER A 228 -6.12 12.69 -2.98
C SER A 228 -6.27 13.42 -1.63
N THR A 229 -5.22 14.02 -1.09
CA THR A 229 -5.25 14.60 0.28
C THR A 229 -4.76 16.04 0.37
N MET A 230 -4.02 16.51 -0.63
CA MET A 230 -3.61 17.91 -0.72
C MET A 230 -4.81 18.79 -1.01
N GLU A 231 -4.76 20.00 -0.46
CA GLU A 231 -5.80 21.01 -0.56
C GLU A 231 -5.13 22.29 -1.02
N SER A 232 -5.88 23.20 -1.65
CA SER A 232 -5.33 24.42 -2.24
C SER A 232 -4.66 25.38 -1.25
N TRP A 233 -4.93 25.20 0.05
CA TRP A 233 -4.39 26.01 1.14
C TRP A 233 -3.17 25.40 1.82
N HIS A 234 -2.76 24.17 1.48
CA HIS A 234 -1.51 23.60 1.97
C HIS A 234 -0.32 24.28 1.28
N GLN A 235 0.56 24.93 2.05
CA GLN A 235 1.74 25.64 1.53
C GLN A 235 2.97 24.74 1.42
N HIS A 236 3.06 23.72 2.28
CA HIS A 236 4.21 22.81 2.32
C HIS A 236 3.76 21.35 2.42
N VAL A 237 4.56 20.46 1.83
CA VAL A 237 4.39 19.01 1.94
C VAL A 237 5.66 18.40 2.53
N VAL A 238 5.51 17.63 3.60
CA VAL A 238 6.59 16.88 4.23
C VAL A 238 6.38 15.39 3.96
N TRP A 239 7.25 14.81 3.14
CA TRP A 239 7.30 13.37 2.94
C TRP A 239 8.06 12.71 4.08
N MET A 240 7.39 11.81 4.80
CA MET A 240 7.97 11.09 5.92
C MET A 240 7.78 9.59 5.75
N ASP A 241 8.89 8.85 5.65
CA ASP A 241 8.86 7.40 5.57
C ASP A 241 8.53 6.78 6.95
N ALA A 242 7.77 5.67 6.96
CA ALA A 242 7.27 5.03 8.18
C ALA A 242 8.37 4.50 9.13
N ASP A 243 9.57 4.20 8.59
CA ASP A 243 10.70 3.69 9.37
C ASP A 243 11.57 4.80 9.98
N VAL A 244 11.19 6.08 9.80
CA VAL A 244 11.77 7.20 10.56
C VAL A 244 11.29 7.13 12.01
N THR A 245 12.25 7.07 12.93
CA THR A 245 12.01 6.88 14.38
C THR A 245 12.28 8.12 15.21
N VAL A 246 13.12 9.04 14.71
CA VAL A 246 13.53 10.25 15.40
C VAL A 246 13.63 11.38 14.39
N VAL A 247 13.05 12.52 14.73
CA VAL A 247 13.16 13.78 13.99
C VAL A 247 13.41 14.87 15.04
N PRO A 248 14.44 15.72 14.87
CA PRO A 248 14.62 16.88 15.75
C PRO A 248 13.36 17.74 15.73
N SER A 249 12.84 18.13 16.90
CA SER A 249 11.53 18.78 17.02
C SER A 249 11.39 20.02 16.12
N GLY A 250 12.41 20.88 16.07
CA GLY A 250 12.42 22.09 15.25
C GLY A 250 12.78 21.89 13.76
N LEU A 251 12.94 20.65 13.28
CA LEU A 251 13.36 20.42 11.88
C LEU A 251 12.31 20.91 10.88
N VAL A 252 11.03 20.61 11.10
CA VAL A 252 9.95 21.04 10.20
C VAL A 252 9.87 22.57 10.12
N GLN A 253 9.93 23.25 11.27
CA GLN A 253 9.97 24.72 11.33
C GLN A 253 11.13 25.28 10.50
N LYS A 254 12.33 24.72 10.64
CA LYS A 254 13.52 25.14 9.88
C LYS A 254 13.37 24.91 8.38
N MET A 255 12.78 23.78 7.96
CA MET A 255 12.54 23.48 6.55
C MET A 255 11.55 24.47 5.94
N VAL A 256 10.43 24.76 6.64
CA VAL A 256 9.44 25.76 6.21
C VAL A 256 10.07 27.15 6.09
N GLN A 257 10.89 27.55 7.05
CA GLN A 257 11.56 28.86 7.05
C GLN A 257 12.76 28.97 6.10
N SER A 258 13.13 27.88 5.40
CA SER A 258 14.33 27.86 4.56
C SER A 258 14.23 28.74 3.30
N GLY A 259 13.01 29.07 2.85
CA GLY A 259 12.77 29.76 1.59
C GLY A 259 13.20 28.97 0.35
N ARG A 260 13.36 27.65 0.46
CA ARG A 260 13.70 26.75 -0.66
C ARG A 260 12.48 25.98 -1.12
N ASP A 261 12.39 25.73 -2.43
CA ASP A 261 11.30 24.93 -3.01
C ASP A 261 11.31 23.48 -2.53
N ILE A 262 12.51 22.90 -2.37
CA ILE A 262 12.73 21.53 -1.91
C ILE A 262 13.89 21.52 -0.92
N VAL A 263 13.68 20.88 0.24
CA VAL A 263 14.71 20.62 1.25
C VAL A 263 14.71 19.14 1.60
N GLU A 264 15.89 18.55 1.61
CA GLU A 264 16.08 17.16 2.05
C GLU A 264 17.02 17.16 3.27
N PRO A 265 16.55 16.76 4.46
CA PRO A 265 17.43 16.58 5.61
C PRO A 265 18.28 15.31 5.46
N ILE A 266 19.44 15.29 6.12
CA ILE A 266 20.26 14.08 6.18
C ILE A 266 19.55 13.01 7.01
N CYS A 267 19.26 11.86 6.40
CA CYS A 267 18.71 10.69 7.09
C CYS A 267 19.83 9.79 7.62
N LEU A 268 19.96 9.70 8.95
CA LEU A 268 20.99 8.89 9.61
C LEU A 268 20.42 7.59 10.17
N ARG A 269 21.22 6.52 10.10
CA ARG A 269 20.96 5.26 10.80
C ARG A 269 22.06 4.98 11.81
N LYS A 270 21.65 4.68 13.04
CA LYS A 270 22.56 4.20 14.08
C LYS A 270 22.77 2.69 13.93
N VAL A 271 24.02 2.26 13.77
CA VAL A 271 24.40 0.85 13.81
C VAL A 271 25.46 0.70 14.91
N LYS A 272 25.12 -0.06 15.97
CA LYS A 272 25.90 -0.09 17.22
C LYS A 272 26.03 1.35 17.79
N SER A 273 27.25 1.85 17.99
CA SER A 273 27.51 3.19 18.51
C SER A 273 27.88 4.21 17.43
N LYS A 274 27.76 3.87 16.13
CA LYS A 274 28.15 4.75 15.02
C LYS A 274 26.93 5.18 14.19
N TRP A 275 26.96 6.42 13.73
CA TRP A 275 25.96 6.99 12.83
C TRP A 275 26.46 6.89 11.39
N TYR A 276 25.56 6.48 10.49
CA TYR A 276 25.83 6.36 9.06
C TYR A 276 24.76 7.12 8.30
N ASN A 277 25.14 7.78 7.21
CA ASN A 277 24.16 8.27 6.25
C ASN A 277 23.44 7.07 5.64
N TYR A 278 22.13 7.01 5.85
CA TYR A 278 21.29 5.91 5.40
C TYR A 278 20.69 6.17 4.03
N ASP A 279 20.25 7.41 3.79
CA ASP A 279 19.64 7.77 2.52
C ASP A 279 20.68 8.34 1.55
N THR A 280 20.91 7.59 0.46
CA THR A 280 21.86 7.96 -0.59
C THR A 280 21.16 8.49 -1.84
N ASN A 281 19.86 8.82 -1.77
CA ASN A 281 19.09 9.36 -2.89
C ASN A 281 19.31 10.87 -3.07
N ALA A 282 19.80 11.57 -2.04
CA ALA A 282 20.31 12.93 -2.14
C ALA A 282 21.70 12.98 -2.79
N TRP A 283 21.81 13.59 -3.96
CA TRP A 283 23.10 13.82 -4.61
C TRP A 283 23.03 14.94 -5.65
N VAL A 284 24.19 15.55 -5.89
CA VAL A 284 24.43 16.51 -6.98
C VAL A 284 25.31 15.85 -8.03
N GLY A 285 24.86 15.79 -9.27
CA GLY A 285 25.62 15.15 -10.35
C GLY A 285 24.78 14.92 -11.60
N GLN A 286 25.27 14.03 -12.46
CA GLN A 286 24.56 13.60 -13.65
C GLN A 286 23.69 12.39 -13.33
N ARG A 287 22.64 12.17 -14.11
CA ARG A 287 21.82 10.95 -14.04
C ARG A 287 22.30 9.99 -15.11
N LYS A 288 22.39 8.70 -14.77
CA LYS A 288 22.52 7.64 -15.79
C LYS A 288 21.38 7.79 -16.80
N VAL A 289 21.72 7.78 -18.09
CA VAL A 289 20.73 7.83 -19.16
C VAL A 289 20.62 6.43 -19.73
N ARG A 290 19.39 5.95 -19.93
CA ARG A 290 19.13 4.68 -20.60
C ARG A 290 19.39 4.87 -22.08
N SER A 291 20.20 4.01 -22.69
CA SER A 291 20.33 3.98 -24.15
C SER A 291 19.02 3.51 -24.79
N ALA A 292 18.75 3.93 -26.03
CA ALA A 292 17.49 3.61 -26.72
C ALA A 292 17.29 2.10 -26.93
N ASP A 293 18.38 1.36 -27.07
CA ASP A 293 18.53 -0.06 -27.35
C ASP A 293 18.54 -0.97 -26.12
N GLN A 294 18.68 -0.42 -24.91
CA GLN A 294 18.65 -1.20 -23.66
C GLN A 294 17.21 -1.61 -23.31
N ASP A 295 17.01 -2.80 -22.74
CA ASP A 295 15.70 -3.17 -22.17
C ASP A 295 15.42 -2.36 -20.87
N ASP A 296 14.16 -2.03 -20.63
CA ASP A 296 13.69 -1.31 -19.44
C ASP A 296 13.86 -2.15 -18.16
N SER A 297 13.84 -3.48 -18.29
CA SER A 297 14.08 -4.41 -17.18
C SER A 297 15.52 -4.36 -16.65
N ASP A 298 16.49 -4.02 -17.50
CA ASP A 298 17.93 -4.06 -17.20
C ASP A 298 18.53 -2.70 -16.82
N PHE A 299 17.76 -1.62 -16.94
CA PHE A 299 18.24 -0.27 -16.61
C PHE A 299 17.83 0.17 -15.21
N VAL A 300 18.82 0.44 -14.37
CA VAL A 300 18.61 1.04 -13.04
C VAL A 300 18.99 2.53 -13.08
N PRO A 301 18.00 3.45 -12.99
CA PRO A 301 18.30 4.87 -12.87
C PRO A 301 19.14 5.13 -11.62
N GLY A 302 20.15 5.97 -11.75
CA GLY A 302 21.01 6.30 -10.62
C GLY A 302 21.94 7.46 -10.94
N PRO A 303 22.72 7.89 -9.93
CA PRO A 303 23.73 8.90 -10.12
C PRO A 303 24.86 8.43 -11.05
N LEU A 304 25.44 9.41 -11.75
CA LEU A 304 26.71 9.36 -12.45
C LEU A 304 27.52 10.59 -12.00
N ASN A 305 28.77 10.40 -11.59
CA ASN A 305 29.63 11.48 -11.09
C ASN A 305 29.01 12.30 -9.93
N ALA A 306 28.33 11.61 -9.01
CA ALA A 306 27.59 12.26 -7.93
C ALA A 306 28.46 12.65 -6.73
N LYS A 307 28.17 13.83 -6.19
CA LYS A 307 28.53 14.25 -4.84
C LYS A 307 27.34 14.03 -3.92
N HIS A 308 27.54 13.25 -2.87
CA HIS A 308 26.54 13.02 -1.84
C HIS A 308 26.68 14.04 -0.70
N MET A 309 25.61 14.25 0.08
CA MET A 309 25.62 15.25 1.17
C MET A 309 26.76 15.05 2.19
N HIS A 310 27.21 13.82 2.43
CA HIS A 310 28.32 13.54 3.35
C HIS A 310 29.72 13.86 2.79
N ASN A 311 29.81 14.25 1.51
CA ASN A 311 31.05 14.64 0.83
C ASN A 311 31.10 16.15 0.55
N MET A 312 30.11 16.92 0.98
CA MET A 312 30.08 18.37 0.81
C MET A 312 30.78 18.99 2.04
N PRO A 313 31.71 19.94 1.84
CA PRO A 313 32.27 20.70 2.95
C PRO A 313 31.16 21.50 3.65
N ASP A 314 31.29 21.64 4.97
CA ASP A 314 30.40 22.46 5.81
C ASP A 314 30.30 23.91 5.31
#